data_AF-A0AAN9VWE4-F1
#
_entry.id   AF-A0AAN9VWE4-F1
#
_cell.length_a   1.000
_cell.length_b   1.000
_cell.length_c   1.000
_cell.angle_alpha   90.00
_cell.angle_beta   90.00
_cell.angle_gamma   90.00
#
_symmetry.space_group_name_H-M   'P 1'
#
loop_
_entity.id
_entity.type
_entity.pdbx_description
1 polymer ?
#
loop_
_entity_poly.entity_id
_entity_poly.type
_entity_poly.pdbx_seq_one_letter_code
_entity_poly.pdbx_strand_id
1 'polypeptide(L)'
;MLKEALSKTENYLPNDRVDLGASFNKITSSPHFGVTDEELSVVRERCTKFLITLTHQLLEKLPNNVTTIQELRLIAPNSAIASVGRPRFEQLPFDLAVPDIDIDKLEAQWRSLGTLTLKDINPEFSDGMEIDSVKFWGNVRQLSNAIGETPYEQLADFCLKALTLPVSNAVVERVFSIMNAVKTRARNKMQLEILQCIIRIRVHLKEVLKSCCIDFQPSHDMLMRFTSQMYESTRNPKDLGTPRQTSNSTAEGEDLLEMITLFDNDNESHDCL
;
A
#
# COMPACT_ATOMS: atom_id res chain seq x y z
N MET A 1 24.07 -4.84 0.92
CA MET A 1 24.48 -4.98 -0.50
C MET A 1 24.17 -3.75 -1.35
N LEU A 2 22.91 -3.35 -1.59
CA LEU A 2 22.59 -2.18 -2.45
C LEU A 2 23.12 -0.83 -1.92
N LYS A 3 22.97 -0.54 -0.62
CA LYS A 3 23.53 0.69 0.01
C LYS A 3 25.06 0.77 -0.11
N GLU A 4 25.73 -0.37 -0.04
CA GLU A 4 27.19 -0.47 -0.14
C GLU A 4 27.68 -0.31 -1.59
N ALA A 5 26.93 -0.88 -2.56
CA ALA A 5 27.21 -0.70 -3.98
C ALA A 5 27.07 0.77 -4.43
N LEU A 6 26.08 1.50 -3.91
CA LEU A 6 25.87 2.92 -4.18
C LEU A 6 26.81 3.86 -3.42
N SER A 7 27.57 3.36 -2.45
CA SER A 7 28.59 4.16 -1.77
C SER A 7 29.89 4.29 -2.58
N LYS A 8 30.10 3.41 -3.57
CA LYS A 8 31.31 3.37 -4.40
C LYS A 8 31.05 4.06 -5.73
N THR A 9 31.72 5.18 -5.96
CA THR A 9 31.70 5.95 -7.22
C THR A 9 32.17 5.15 -8.43
N GLU A 10 32.93 4.08 -8.21
CA GLU A 10 33.41 3.15 -9.24
C GLU A 10 32.29 2.33 -9.90
N ASN A 11 31.12 2.23 -9.23
CA ASN A 11 29.97 1.49 -9.75
C ASN A 11 29.03 2.36 -10.61
N TYR A 12 29.31 3.66 -10.75
CA TYR A 12 28.51 4.54 -11.58
C TYR A 12 28.93 4.45 -13.04
N LEU A 13 27.95 4.45 -13.95
CA LEU A 13 28.24 4.57 -15.36
C LEU A 13 28.86 5.94 -15.65
N PRO A 14 29.82 6.02 -16.60
CA PRO A 14 30.29 7.30 -17.11
C PRO A 14 29.13 8.14 -17.63
N ASN A 15 29.19 9.46 -17.47
CA ASN A 15 28.12 10.40 -17.85
C ASN A 15 27.63 10.25 -19.31
N ASP A 16 28.50 9.76 -20.20
CA ASP A 16 28.18 9.54 -21.62
C ASP A 16 27.40 8.24 -21.89
N ARG A 17 27.33 7.34 -20.91
CA ARG A 17 26.61 6.05 -20.98
C ARG A 17 25.37 5.99 -20.10
N VAL A 18 25.03 7.09 -19.43
CA VAL A 18 23.84 7.17 -18.59
C VAL A 18 22.62 7.27 -19.50
N ASP A 19 21.69 6.34 -19.36
CA ASP A 19 20.43 6.37 -20.09
C ASP A 19 19.49 7.43 -19.48
N LEU A 20 19.26 8.51 -20.22
CA LEU A 20 18.35 9.61 -19.86
C LEU A 20 16.97 9.47 -20.53
N GLY A 21 16.73 8.35 -21.21
CA GLY A 21 15.47 8.01 -21.84
C GLY A 21 15.38 8.39 -23.32
N ALA A 22 14.52 7.68 -24.04
CA ALA A 22 14.36 7.80 -25.49
C ALA A 22 13.90 9.20 -25.94
N SER A 23 13.05 9.87 -25.16
CA SER A 23 12.58 11.23 -25.48
C SER A 23 13.70 12.26 -25.40
N PHE A 24 14.56 12.17 -24.39
CA PHE A 24 15.75 13.02 -24.26
C PHE A 24 16.69 12.81 -25.44
N ASN A 25 17.01 11.56 -25.75
CA ASN A 25 17.90 11.19 -26.86
C ASN A 25 17.37 11.63 -28.22
N LYS A 26 16.04 11.60 -28.45
CA LYS A 26 15.41 12.10 -29.68
C LYS A 26 15.55 13.62 -29.83
N ILE A 27 15.39 14.37 -28.75
CA ILE A 27 15.47 15.83 -28.75
C ILE A 27 16.92 16.28 -28.98
N THR A 28 17.88 15.64 -28.32
CA THR A 28 19.31 15.95 -28.48
C THR A 28 19.87 15.54 -29.83
N SER A 29 19.27 14.56 -30.50
CA SER A 29 19.67 14.14 -31.86
C SER A 29 18.99 14.93 -32.98
N SER A 30 18.10 15.87 -32.63
CA SER A 30 17.35 16.66 -33.61
C SER A 30 18.24 17.77 -34.19
N PRO A 31 18.31 17.94 -35.52
CA PRO A 31 19.13 18.95 -36.19
C PRO A 31 18.67 20.40 -35.96
N HIS A 32 17.57 20.62 -35.23
CA HIS A 32 17.09 21.94 -34.81
C HIS A 32 17.40 22.27 -33.33
N PHE A 33 18.11 21.39 -32.63
CA PHE A 33 18.51 21.63 -31.26
C PHE A 33 19.74 22.56 -31.25
N GLY A 34 19.50 23.87 -31.15
CA GLY A 34 20.53 24.91 -31.17
C GLY A 34 21.36 25.03 -29.88
N VAL A 35 21.60 23.93 -29.19
CA VAL A 35 22.37 23.87 -27.93
C VAL A 35 23.76 23.35 -28.23
N THR A 36 24.76 23.97 -27.63
CA THR A 36 26.16 23.57 -27.80
C THR A 36 26.46 22.24 -27.10
N ASP A 37 27.44 21.48 -27.61
CA ASP A 37 27.84 20.21 -26.99
C ASP A 37 28.31 20.40 -25.54
N GLU A 38 28.88 21.56 -25.20
CA GLU A 38 29.26 21.92 -23.84
C GLU A 38 28.05 22.08 -22.90
N GLU A 39 27.00 22.76 -23.34
CA GLU A 39 25.75 22.92 -22.57
C GLU A 39 25.02 21.58 -22.39
N LEU A 40 25.06 20.73 -23.40
CA LEU A 40 24.46 19.40 -23.37
C LEU A 40 25.19 18.49 -22.37
N SER A 41 26.52 18.58 -22.31
CA SER A 41 27.33 17.88 -21.30
C SER A 41 26.97 18.30 -19.87
N VAL A 42 26.79 19.61 -19.63
CA VAL A 42 26.36 20.13 -18.31
C VAL A 42 24.96 19.63 -17.94
N VAL A 43 24.02 19.58 -18.89
CA VAL A 43 22.68 19.02 -18.66
C VAL A 43 22.77 17.53 -18.32
N ARG A 44 23.55 16.75 -19.06
CA ARG A 44 23.75 15.31 -18.77
C ARG A 44 24.36 15.08 -17.40
N GLU A 45 25.34 15.89 -17.01
CA GLU A 45 25.95 15.82 -15.67
C GLU A 45 24.90 16.09 -14.58
N ARG A 46 24.08 17.14 -14.74
CA ARG A 46 23.01 17.46 -13.79
C ARG A 46 21.97 16.36 -13.69
N CYS A 47 21.53 15.79 -14.82
CA CYS A 47 20.58 14.68 -14.85
C CYS A 47 21.18 13.43 -14.19
N THR A 48 22.44 13.12 -14.45
CA THR A 48 23.15 12.01 -13.82
C THR A 48 23.24 12.20 -12.30
N LYS A 49 23.64 13.39 -11.85
CA LYS A 49 23.68 13.74 -10.42
C LYS A 49 22.31 13.65 -9.76
N PHE A 50 21.26 14.06 -10.46
CA PHE A 50 19.88 13.91 -10.00
C PHE A 50 19.51 12.44 -9.82
N LEU A 51 19.77 11.58 -10.82
CA LEU A 51 19.48 10.14 -10.74
C LEU A 51 20.24 9.46 -9.61
N ILE A 52 21.51 9.82 -9.39
CA ILE A 52 22.29 9.32 -8.26
C ILE A 52 21.65 9.74 -6.94
N THR A 53 21.32 11.03 -6.80
CA THR A 53 20.70 11.57 -5.57
C THR A 53 19.34 10.93 -5.30
N LEU A 54 18.52 10.78 -6.34
CA LEU A 54 17.23 10.10 -6.28
C LEU A 54 17.40 8.66 -5.77
N THR A 55 18.38 7.92 -6.30
CA THR A 55 18.65 6.54 -5.88
C THR A 55 19.07 6.45 -4.42
N HIS A 56 19.91 7.38 -3.95
CA HIS A 56 20.28 7.47 -2.53
C HIS A 56 19.06 7.75 -1.64
N GLN A 57 18.22 8.72 -2.00
CA GLN A 57 17.01 9.04 -1.25
C GLN A 57 16.00 7.89 -1.24
N LEU A 58 15.86 7.15 -2.35
CA LEU A 58 15.01 5.96 -2.41
C LEU A 58 15.54 4.86 -1.47
N LEU A 59 16.86 4.66 -1.42
CA LEU A 59 17.48 3.70 -0.50
C LEU A 59 17.36 4.10 0.98
N GLU A 60 17.40 5.39 1.30
CA GLU A 60 17.18 5.88 2.66
C GLU A 60 15.75 5.62 3.14
N LYS A 61 14.78 5.73 2.23
CA LYS A 61 13.36 5.49 2.53
C LYS A 61 12.97 4.01 2.60
N LEU A 62 13.82 3.11 2.09
CA LEU A 62 13.63 1.68 2.25
C LEU A 62 13.92 1.27 3.70
N PRO A 63 13.01 0.52 4.35
CA PRO A 63 13.18 0.12 5.74
C PRO A 63 14.30 -0.93 5.85
N ASN A 64 14.88 -1.08 7.04
CA ASN A 64 16.04 -1.95 7.23
C ASN A 64 15.72 -3.46 7.10
N ASN A 65 14.44 -3.83 7.10
CA ASN A 65 13.92 -5.20 6.97
C ASN A 65 13.60 -5.59 5.51
N VAL A 66 14.38 -5.10 4.54
CA VAL A 66 14.20 -5.44 3.11
C VAL A 66 14.18 -6.96 2.88
N THR A 67 14.94 -7.73 3.68
CA THR A 67 14.97 -9.20 3.60
C THR A 67 13.60 -9.80 3.92
N THR A 68 12.96 -9.37 5.01
CA THR A 68 11.62 -9.81 5.40
C THR A 68 10.56 -9.37 4.40
N ILE A 69 10.75 -8.22 3.75
CA ILE A 69 9.87 -7.76 2.67
C ILE A 69 10.04 -8.60 1.40
N GLN A 70 11.26 -9.04 1.10
CA GLN A 70 11.50 -9.95 -0.02
C GLN A 70 10.80 -11.30 0.18
N GLU A 71 10.61 -11.74 1.42
CA GLU A 71 9.84 -12.95 1.76
C GLU A 71 8.35 -12.81 1.41
N LEU A 72 7.80 -11.60 1.28
CA LEU A 72 6.43 -11.41 0.76
C LEU A 72 6.27 -11.93 -0.68
N ARG A 73 7.37 -12.07 -1.44
CA ARG A 73 7.32 -12.70 -2.76
C ARG A 73 6.96 -14.19 -2.69
N LEU A 74 7.22 -14.85 -1.56
CA LEU A 74 6.95 -16.27 -1.37
C LEU A 74 5.44 -16.55 -1.26
N ILE A 75 4.66 -15.57 -0.82
CA ILE A 75 3.20 -15.64 -0.74
C ILE A 75 2.50 -15.07 -1.97
N ALA A 76 3.25 -14.72 -3.03
CA ALA A 76 2.65 -14.31 -4.30
C ALA A 76 1.83 -15.47 -4.91
N PRO A 77 0.71 -15.21 -5.62
CA PRO A 77 -0.17 -16.26 -6.16
C PRO A 77 0.58 -17.30 -7.00
N ASN A 78 1.47 -16.82 -7.86
CA ASN A 78 2.31 -17.66 -8.74
C ASN A 78 3.24 -18.56 -7.95
N SER A 79 3.78 -18.10 -6.82
CA SER A 79 4.68 -18.89 -5.96
C SER A 79 3.92 -19.82 -5.02
N ALA A 80 2.73 -19.41 -4.56
CA ALA A 80 1.91 -20.17 -3.62
C ALA A 80 1.30 -21.43 -4.25
N ILE A 81 0.95 -21.39 -5.54
CA ILE A 81 0.34 -22.50 -6.30
C ILE A 81 1.33 -23.18 -7.26
N ALA A 82 2.56 -22.69 -7.37
CA ALA A 82 3.56 -23.29 -8.25
C ALA A 82 3.72 -24.79 -7.98
N SER A 83 3.61 -25.60 -9.04
CA SER A 83 3.92 -27.03 -9.00
C SER A 83 5.43 -27.29 -8.88
N VAL A 84 6.25 -26.35 -9.34
CA VAL A 84 7.72 -26.39 -9.31
C VAL A 84 8.25 -25.10 -8.67
N GLY A 85 9.05 -25.22 -7.60
CA GLY A 85 9.64 -24.06 -6.93
C GLY A 85 8.76 -23.42 -5.84
N ARG A 86 7.74 -24.13 -5.37
CA ARG A 86 6.91 -23.71 -4.23
C ARG A 86 7.76 -23.52 -2.96
N PRO A 87 7.60 -22.42 -2.21
CA PRO A 87 8.32 -22.23 -0.97
C PRO A 87 7.91 -23.28 0.07
N ARG A 88 8.90 -23.71 0.88
CA ARG A 88 8.61 -24.56 2.02
C ARG A 88 7.91 -23.76 3.11
N PHE A 89 7.18 -24.45 3.98
CA PHE A 89 6.44 -23.79 5.05
C PHE A 89 7.37 -22.98 5.95
N GLU A 90 8.57 -23.48 6.25
CA GLU A 90 9.56 -22.80 7.12
C GLU A 90 10.15 -21.53 6.51
N GLN A 91 9.95 -21.31 5.21
CA GLN A 91 10.44 -20.12 4.50
C GLN A 91 9.41 -18.98 4.50
N LEU A 92 8.19 -19.22 4.95
CA LEU A 92 7.16 -18.18 5.02
C LEU A 92 7.55 -17.09 6.03
N PRO A 93 7.12 -15.84 5.82
CA PRO A 93 7.51 -14.71 6.65
C PRO A 93 6.79 -14.72 8.02
N PHE A 94 7.13 -15.67 8.89
CA PHE A 94 6.56 -15.77 10.24
C PHE A 94 6.91 -14.58 11.13
N ASP A 95 8.01 -13.88 10.84
CA ASP A 95 8.39 -12.65 11.54
C ASP A 95 7.35 -11.52 11.33
N LEU A 96 6.54 -11.61 10.28
CA LEU A 96 5.42 -10.71 10.01
C LEU A 96 4.10 -11.19 10.62
N ALA A 97 4.10 -12.37 11.25
CA ALA A 97 2.93 -12.99 11.85
C ALA A 97 2.63 -12.42 13.25
N VAL A 98 1.34 -12.43 13.61
CA VAL A 98 0.88 -12.09 14.96
C VAL A 98 1.12 -13.29 15.89
N PRO A 99 1.50 -13.10 17.17
CA PRO A 99 1.90 -14.19 18.08
C PRO A 99 0.84 -15.25 18.44
N ASP A 100 -0.39 -15.17 17.91
CA ASP A 100 -1.51 -16.04 18.29
C ASP A 100 -1.99 -16.92 17.12
N ILE A 101 -1.05 -17.52 16.37
CA ILE A 101 -1.35 -18.36 15.21
C ILE A 101 -1.00 -19.81 15.53
N ASP A 102 -1.99 -20.69 15.30
CA ASP A 102 -1.80 -22.15 15.30
C ASP A 102 -0.96 -22.58 14.09
N ILE A 103 0.32 -22.84 14.35
CA ILE A 103 1.32 -23.18 13.34
C ILE A 103 1.01 -24.52 12.66
N ASP A 104 0.51 -25.51 13.42
CA ASP A 104 0.23 -26.85 12.91
C ASP A 104 -0.95 -26.79 11.92
N LYS A 105 -1.99 -26.04 12.27
CA LYS A 105 -3.13 -25.81 11.38
C LYS A 105 -2.71 -25.04 10.13
N LEU A 106 -1.88 -24.02 10.27
CA LEU A 106 -1.36 -23.24 9.15
C LEU A 106 -0.52 -24.08 8.19
N GLU A 107 0.32 -24.98 8.71
CA GLU A 107 1.14 -25.89 7.92
C GLU A 107 0.27 -26.87 7.11
N ALA A 108 -0.75 -27.45 7.75
CA ALA A 108 -1.70 -28.33 7.09
C ALA A 108 -2.44 -27.62 5.95
N GLN A 109 -2.89 -26.37 6.18
CA GLN A 109 -3.52 -25.53 5.17
C GLN A 109 -2.57 -25.20 4.02
N TRP A 110 -1.31 -24.86 4.30
CA TRP A 110 -0.31 -24.61 3.29
C TRP A 110 -0.07 -25.86 2.43
N ARG A 111 0.10 -27.04 3.03
CA ARG A 111 0.28 -28.29 2.27
C ARG A 111 -0.92 -28.58 1.37
N SER A 112 -2.14 -28.45 1.89
CA SER A 112 -3.39 -28.68 1.15
C SER A 112 -3.59 -27.68 0.01
N LEU A 113 -3.20 -26.41 0.18
CA LEU A 113 -3.33 -25.40 -0.88
C LEU A 113 -2.54 -25.78 -2.15
N GLY A 114 -1.42 -26.48 -2.00
CA GLY A 114 -0.59 -26.90 -3.14
C GLY A 114 -1.20 -27.98 -4.02
N THR A 115 -2.31 -28.60 -3.60
CA THR A 115 -3.06 -29.53 -4.44
C THR A 115 -4.12 -28.85 -5.28
N LEU A 116 -4.42 -27.58 -5.01
CA LEU A 116 -5.40 -26.80 -5.76
C LEU A 116 -4.77 -26.17 -7.00
N THR A 117 -5.57 -26.02 -8.06
CA THR A 117 -5.22 -25.24 -9.25
C THR A 117 -5.83 -23.85 -9.16
N LEU A 118 -5.31 -22.90 -9.95
CA LEU A 118 -5.84 -21.53 -10.01
C LEU A 118 -7.35 -21.48 -10.31
N LYS A 119 -7.83 -22.40 -11.15
CA LYS A 119 -9.24 -22.52 -11.53
C LYS A 119 -10.14 -23.00 -10.40
N ASP A 120 -9.60 -23.78 -9.47
CA ASP A 120 -10.34 -24.24 -8.28
C ASP A 120 -10.59 -23.09 -7.29
N ILE A 121 -9.74 -22.06 -7.34
CA ILE A 121 -9.81 -20.89 -6.45
C ILE A 121 -10.71 -19.82 -7.04
N ASN A 122 -10.52 -19.50 -8.31
CA ASN A 122 -11.44 -18.65 -9.05
C ASN A 122 -11.45 -19.07 -10.54
N PRO A 123 -12.63 -19.38 -11.11
CA PRO A 123 -12.74 -19.75 -12.53
C PRO A 123 -12.22 -18.69 -13.51
N GLU A 124 -12.17 -17.42 -13.10
CA GLU A 124 -11.66 -16.31 -13.91
C GLU A 124 -10.13 -16.26 -13.97
N PHE A 125 -9.43 -16.97 -13.09
CA PHE A 125 -7.98 -17.02 -13.11
C PHE A 125 -7.47 -17.93 -14.22
N SER A 126 -6.55 -17.39 -15.03
CA SER A 126 -5.90 -18.09 -16.13
C SER A 126 -4.38 -18.11 -15.95
N ASP A 127 -3.76 -19.15 -16.51
CA ASP A 127 -2.30 -19.29 -16.47
C ASP A 127 -1.64 -18.14 -17.24
N GLY A 128 -0.74 -17.41 -16.57
CA GLY A 128 -0.02 -16.26 -17.13
C GLY A 128 -0.69 -14.91 -16.92
N MET A 129 -1.83 -14.84 -16.22
CA MET A 129 -2.42 -13.58 -15.76
C MET A 129 -1.65 -13.01 -14.56
N GLU A 130 -1.47 -11.69 -14.54
CA GLU A 130 -1.02 -10.99 -13.34
C GLU A 130 -2.19 -10.92 -12.36
N ILE A 131 -2.16 -11.80 -11.35
CA ILE A 131 -3.20 -11.87 -10.33
C ILE A 131 -2.76 -10.99 -9.16
N ASP A 132 -3.61 -10.05 -8.79
CA ASP A 132 -3.41 -9.27 -7.58
C ASP A 132 -3.38 -10.18 -6.33
N SER A 133 -2.35 -9.99 -5.50
CA SER A 133 -2.10 -10.86 -4.35
C SER A 133 -3.20 -10.73 -3.29
N VAL A 134 -3.77 -9.53 -3.12
CA VAL A 134 -4.84 -9.28 -2.15
C VAL A 134 -6.13 -9.97 -2.60
N LYS A 135 -6.52 -9.80 -3.87
CA LYS A 135 -7.67 -10.50 -4.47
C LYS A 135 -7.49 -12.01 -4.41
N PHE A 136 -6.31 -12.52 -4.70
CA PHE A 136 -6.03 -13.95 -4.62
C PHE A 136 -6.31 -14.52 -3.23
N TRP A 137 -5.68 -13.98 -2.19
CA TRP A 137 -5.88 -14.45 -0.82
C TRP A 137 -7.30 -14.18 -0.32
N GLY A 138 -7.95 -13.12 -0.79
CA GLY A 138 -9.37 -12.86 -0.55
C GLY A 138 -10.29 -13.95 -1.11
N ASN A 139 -10.01 -14.48 -2.30
CA ASN A 139 -10.73 -15.63 -2.86
C ASN A 139 -10.43 -16.91 -2.08
N VAL A 140 -9.16 -17.17 -1.74
CA VAL A 140 -8.75 -18.34 -0.92
C VAL A 140 -9.48 -18.35 0.43
N ARG A 141 -9.66 -17.19 1.06
CA ARG A 141 -10.41 -17.05 2.32
C ARG A 141 -11.88 -17.46 2.18
N GLN A 142 -12.49 -17.18 1.03
CA GLN A 142 -13.91 -17.44 0.74
C GLN A 142 -14.18 -18.87 0.29
N LEU A 143 -13.14 -19.67 0.01
CA LEU A 143 -13.31 -21.07 -0.35
C LEU A 143 -13.96 -21.81 0.81
N SER A 144 -15.10 -22.45 0.51
CA SER A 144 -15.83 -23.28 1.44
C SER A 144 -15.88 -24.71 0.94
N ASN A 145 -15.71 -25.66 1.85
CA ASN A 145 -15.89 -27.07 1.57
C ASN A 145 -17.39 -27.41 1.45
N ALA A 146 -17.70 -28.63 1.03
CA ALA A 146 -19.08 -29.14 0.93
C ALA A 146 -19.88 -29.09 2.26
N ILE A 147 -19.19 -28.89 3.39
CA ILE A 147 -19.76 -28.79 4.75
C ILE A 147 -19.96 -27.32 5.16
N GLY A 148 -19.54 -26.35 4.34
CA GLY A 148 -19.63 -24.91 4.61
C GLY A 148 -18.49 -24.34 5.46
N GLU A 149 -17.51 -25.17 5.84
CA GLU A 149 -16.30 -24.72 6.54
C GLU A 149 -15.29 -24.11 5.58
N THR A 150 -14.54 -23.11 6.05
CA THR A 150 -13.48 -22.39 5.35
C THR A 150 -12.11 -23.02 5.65
N PRO A 151 -11.66 -24.02 4.87
CA PRO A 151 -10.44 -24.77 5.18
C PRO A 151 -9.17 -23.91 5.19
N TYR A 152 -9.15 -22.76 4.53
CA TYR A 152 -7.95 -21.91 4.35
C TYR A 152 -8.02 -20.55 5.05
N GLU A 153 -9.01 -20.34 5.93
CA GLU A 153 -9.25 -19.02 6.56
C GLU A 153 -8.00 -18.48 7.28
N GLN A 154 -7.38 -19.29 8.12
CA GLN A 154 -6.23 -18.88 8.93
C GLN A 154 -5.00 -18.56 8.07
N LEU A 155 -4.77 -19.34 7.01
CA LEU A 155 -3.71 -19.10 6.03
C LEU A 155 -3.96 -17.82 5.24
N ALA A 156 -5.19 -17.63 4.75
CA ALA A 156 -5.54 -16.42 4.02
C ALA A 156 -5.43 -15.18 4.90
N ASP A 157 -5.89 -15.24 6.15
CA ASP A 157 -5.77 -14.15 7.11
C ASP A 157 -4.31 -13.84 7.45
N PHE A 158 -3.46 -14.86 7.59
CA PHE A 158 -2.02 -14.68 7.79
C PHE A 158 -1.38 -13.95 6.59
N CYS A 159 -1.64 -14.42 5.37
CA CYS A 159 -1.10 -13.82 4.16
C CYS A 159 -1.63 -12.39 3.94
N LEU A 160 -2.93 -12.16 4.14
CA LEU A 160 -3.53 -10.83 4.04
C LEU A 160 -2.91 -9.87 5.06
N LYS A 161 -2.75 -10.29 6.33
CA LYS A 161 -2.07 -9.48 7.36
C LYS A 161 -0.64 -9.14 6.95
N ALA A 162 0.12 -10.12 6.46
CA ALA A 162 1.49 -9.88 5.98
C ALA A 162 1.52 -8.87 4.82
N LEU A 163 0.55 -8.94 3.90
CA LEU A 163 0.42 -8.02 2.76
C LEU A 163 -0.05 -6.60 3.15
N THR A 164 -0.74 -6.44 4.28
CA THR A 164 -1.15 -5.10 4.78
C THR A 164 0.00 -4.30 5.38
N LEU A 165 1.17 -4.91 5.62
CA LEU A 165 2.28 -4.22 6.23
C LEU A 165 2.91 -3.21 5.25
N PRO A 166 2.99 -1.93 5.62
CA PRO A 166 3.56 -0.92 4.76
C PRO A 166 5.04 -1.20 4.53
N VAL A 167 5.39 -1.49 3.28
CA VAL A 167 6.75 -1.81 2.82
C VAL A 167 7.69 -0.60 2.87
N SER A 168 7.17 0.63 3.01
CA SER A 168 8.00 1.83 3.11
C SER A 168 7.31 2.96 3.87
N ASN A 169 8.11 3.92 4.32
CA ASN A 169 7.62 5.15 4.96
C ASN A 169 6.92 6.11 3.98
N ALA A 170 6.91 5.81 2.67
CA ALA A 170 6.31 6.69 1.66
C ALA A 170 4.82 6.95 1.89
N VAL A 171 4.09 5.96 2.43
CA VAL A 171 2.67 6.10 2.79
C VAL A 171 2.49 7.14 3.89
N VAL A 172 3.31 7.05 4.94
CA VAL A 172 3.28 8.00 6.06
C VAL A 172 3.70 9.40 5.60
N GLU A 173 4.73 9.50 4.76
CA GLU A 173 5.16 10.77 4.17
C GLU A 173 4.08 11.41 3.29
N ARG A 174 3.30 10.62 2.55
CA ARG A 174 2.16 11.10 1.76
C ARG A 174 1.10 11.71 2.67
N VAL A 175 0.76 11.06 3.77
CA VAL A 175 -0.16 11.60 4.78
C VAL A 175 0.40 12.87 5.41
N PHE A 176 1.71 12.95 5.68
CA PHE A 176 2.36 14.17 6.15
C PHE A 176 2.33 15.30 5.12
N SER A 177 2.44 15.00 3.82
CA SER A 177 2.26 15.98 2.75
C SER A 177 0.83 16.55 2.75
N ILE A 178 -0.18 15.69 2.87
CA ILE A 178 -1.59 16.11 3.03
C ILE A 178 -1.75 16.97 4.28
N MET A 179 -1.16 16.57 5.40
CA MET A 179 -1.18 17.35 6.64
C MET A 179 -0.54 18.72 6.46
N ASN A 180 0.58 18.83 5.74
CA ASN A 180 1.25 20.10 5.48
C ASN A 180 0.42 21.02 4.57
N ALA A 181 -0.38 20.48 3.65
CA ALA A 181 -1.34 21.25 2.86
C ALA A 181 -2.49 21.80 3.73
N VAL A 182 -2.94 21.02 4.72
CA VAL A 182 -3.97 21.45 5.68
C VAL A 182 -3.41 22.49 6.65
N LYS A 183 -2.24 22.21 7.24
CA LYS A 183 -1.50 23.08 8.17
C LYS A 183 -0.57 24.03 7.41
N THR A 184 -1.14 25.07 6.85
CA THR A 184 -0.33 26.16 6.26
C THR A 184 0.18 27.10 7.35
N ARG A 185 1.20 27.93 7.03
CA ARG A 185 1.74 28.94 7.97
C ARG A 185 0.66 29.90 8.50
N ALA A 186 -0.36 30.21 7.69
CA ALA A 186 -1.50 31.04 8.08
C ALA A 186 -2.58 30.27 8.85
N ARG A 187 -2.64 28.94 8.72
CA ARG A 187 -3.65 28.05 9.33
C ARG A 187 -2.98 27.01 10.23
N ASN A 188 -2.08 27.43 11.11
CA ASN A 188 -1.33 26.54 12.00
C ASN A 188 -2.00 26.33 13.37
N LYS A 189 -2.95 27.19 13.75
CA LYS A 189 -3.66 27.17 15.03
C LYS A 189 -5.02 26.47 14.91
N MET A 190 -4.98 25.16 14.66
CA MET A 190 -6.17 24.31 14.57
C MET A 190 -6.15 23.26 15.69
N GLN A 191 -7.33 22.91 16.24
CA GLN A 191 -7.46 21.83 17.21
C GLN A 191 -7.07 20.48 16.57
N LEU A 192 -6.47 19.58 17.37
CA LEU A 192 -5.98 18.30 16.88
C LEU A 192 -7.11 17.43 16.30
N GLU A 193 -8.28 17.42 16.93
CA GLU A 193 -9.45 16.65 16.48
C GLU A 193 -9.91 17.10 15.09
N ILE A 194 -10.05 18.42 14.88
CA ILE A 194 -10.42 18.99 13.59
C ILE A 194 -9.38 18.61 12.52
N LEU A 195 -8.10 18.71 12.86
CA LEU A 195 -7.03 18.31 11.95
C LEU A 195 -7.13 16.83 11.57
N GLN A 196 -7.34 15.94 12.54
CA GLN A 196 -7.50 14.51 12.30
C GLN A 196 -8.70 14.22 11.40
N CYS A 197 -9.84 14.87 11.65
CA CYS A 197 -11.03 14.73 10.81
C CYS A 197 -10.78 15.18 9.37
N ILE A 198 -10.15 16.34 9.16
CA ILE A 198 -9.85 16.86 7.82
C ILE A 198 -8.87 15.93 7.09
N ILE A 199 -7.83 15.44 7.78
CA ILE A 199 -6.88 14.49 7.19
C ILE A 199 -7.60 13.20 6.77
N ARG A 200 -8.43 12.61 7.64
CA ARG A 200 -9.19 11.40 7.33
C ARG A 200 -10.06 11.57 6.09
N ILE A 201 -10.83 12.68 6.03
CA ILE A 201 -11.68 12.99 4.87
C ILE A 201 -10.83 13.11 3.59
N ARG A 202 -9.72 13.86 3.65
CA ARG A 202 -8.85 14.06 2.48
C ARG A 202 -8.21 12.76 2.00
N VAL A 203 -7.71 11.93 2.93
CA VAL A 203 -7.14 10.63 2.61
C VAL A 203 -8.21 9.72 1.99
N HIS A 204 -9.42 9.67 2.56
CA HIS A 204 -10.50 8.84 2.02
C HIS A 204 -10.93 9.30 0.61
N LEU A 205 -11.15 10.61 0.39
CA LEU A 205 -11.51 11.11 -0.94
C LEU A 205 -10.43 10.84 -1.98
N LYS A 206 -9.15 11.07 -1.61
CA LYS A 206 -8.03 10.99 -2.55
C LYS A 206 -7.54 9.57 -2.80
N GLU A 207 -7.35 8.78 -1.76
CA GLU A 207 -6.72 7.45 -1.86
C GLU A 207 -7.77 6.34 -2.04
N VAL A 208 -8.96 6.46 -1.42
CA VAL A 208 -10.01 5.40 -1.50
C VAL A 208 -10.96 5.66 -2.67
N LEU A 209 -11.63 6.82 -2.68
CA LEU A 209 -12.64 7.12 -3.69
C LEU A 209 -12.06 7.64 -5.01
N LYS A 210 -10.76 7.99 -5.01
CA LYS A 210 -10.04 8.60 -6.14
C LYS A 210 -10.84 9.72 -6.80
N SER A 211 -11.56 10.51 -6.00
CA SER A 211 -12.49 11.53 -6.46
C SER A 211 -12.27 12.86 -5.74
N CYS A 212 -12.68 13.94 -6.39
CA CYS A 212 -12.61 15.26 -5.81
C CYS A 212 -13.80 15.51 -4.88
N CYS A 213 -13.65 16.44 -3.94
CA CYS A 213 -14.75 16.86 -3.05
C CYS A 213 -15.99 17.40 -3.80
N ILE A 214 -15.82 17.80 -5.06
CA ILE A 214 -16.90 18.29 -5.93
C ILE A 214 -17.79 17.13 -6.41
N ASP A 215 -17.18 15.98 -6.68
CA ASP A 215 -17.86 14.81 -7.24
C ASP A 215 -18.35 13.85 -6.13
N PHE A 216 -18.00 14.15 -4.88
CA PHE A 216 -18.36 13.32 -3.74
C PHE A 216 -19.88 13.32 -3.51
N GLN A 217 -20.50 12.15 -3.71
CA GLN A 217 -21.89 11.93 -3.39
C GLN A 217 -21.99 11.12 -2.08
N PRO A 218 -22.57 11.70 -1.01
CA PRO A 218 -22.73 10.99 0.26
C PRO A 218 -23.69 9.82 0.08
N SER A 219 -23.37 8.68 0.71
CA SER A 219 -24.27 7.52 0.72
C SER A 219 -25.54 7.82 1.53
N HIS A 220 -26.60 7.04 1.30
CA HIS A 220 -27.83 7.17 2.06
C HIS A 220 -27.58 7.03 3.58
N ASP A 221 -26.71 6.10 3.98
CA ASP A 221 -26.36 5.88 5.38
C ASP A 221 -25.62 7.08 6.00
N MET A 222 -24.76 7.76 5.23
CA MET A 222 -24.10 8.99 5.69
C MET A 222 -25.11 10.10 5.96
N LEU A 223 -26.11 10.25 5.09
CA LEU A 223 -27.19 11.23 5.27
C LEU A 223 -28.08 10.88 6.46
N MET A 224 -28.37 9.59 6.68
CA MET A 224 -29.13 9.12 7.83
C MET A 224 -28.41 9.37 9.16
N ARG A 225 -27.08 9.39 9.16
CA ARG A 225 -26.26 9.74 10.33
C ARG A 225 -26.15 11.26 10.55
N PHE A 226 -26.62 12.08 9.62
CA PHE A 226 -26.64 13.54 9.73
C PHE A 226 -27.78 14.02 10.65
N THR A 227 -27.72 13.66 11.93
CA THR A 227 -28.73 13.97 12.95
C THR A 227 -28.16 14.84 14.07
N SER A 228 -29.01 15.25 15.02
CA SER A 228 -28.58 16.04 16.19
C SER A 228 -27.51 15.34 17.04
N GLN A 229 -27.39 14.01 16.94
CA GLN A 229 -26.38 13.21 17.65
C GLN A 229 -24.95 13.59 17.28
N MET A 230 -24.71 14.19 16.10
CA MET A 230 -23.38 14.67 15.72
C MET A 230 -22.82 15.75 16.65
N TYR A 231 -23.68 16.49 17.35
CA TYR A 231 -23.28 17.54 18.28
C TYR A 231 -23.15 17.03 19.73
N GLU A 232 -23.59 15.81 20.02
CA GLU A 232 -23.60 15.25 21.38
C GLU A 232 -22.20 14.81 21.84
N SER A 233 -21.35 14.37 20.90
CA SER A 233 -19.99 13.86 21.14
C SER A 233 -18.94 14.93 21.53
N THR A 234 -19.30 16.22 21.53
CA THR A 234 -18.42 17.33 21.95
C THR A 234 -18.63 17.77 23.40
N ARG A 235 -19.56 17.16 24.14
CA ARG A 235 -19.75 17.46 25.57
C ARG A 235 -18.67 16.78 26.40
N ASN A 236 -17.84 17.59 27.05
CA ASN A 236 -16.83 17.13 28.00
C ASN A 236 -17.47 16.20 29.05
N PRO A 237 -16.85 15.05 29.40
CA PRO A 237 -17.38 14.12 30.41
C PRO A 237 -17.45 14.70 31.84
N LYS A 238 -17.12 15.98 32.04
CA LYS A 238 -17.31 16.70 33.31
C LYS A 238 -18.71 17.30 33.48
N ASP A 239 -19.51 17.39 32.41
CA ASP A 239 -20.78 18.12 32.43
C ASP A 239 -22.03 17.23 32.46
N LEU A 240 -21.91 15.90 32.53
CA LEU A 240 -23.07 15.03 32.70
C LEU A 240 -22.83 13.99 33.80
N GLY A 241 -23.59 14.13 34.88
CA GLY A 241 -23.73 13.09 35.89
C GLY A 241 -24.24 11.79 35.27
N THR A 242 -23.70 10.67 35.76
CA THR A 242 -24.20 9.29 35.59
C THR A 242 -25.72 9.18 35.75
N PRO A 243 -26.43 8.16 35.19
CA PRO A 243 -26.01 6.90 34.52
C PRO A 243 -26.75 6.70 33.16
N ARG A 244 -26.69 5.60 32.37
CA ARG A 244 -26.82 4.16 32.64
C ARG A 244 -26.49 3.37 31.36
N GLN A 245 -25.80 2.24 31.52
CA GLN A 245 -25.43 1.30 30.45
C GLN A 245 -26.64 0.60 29.82
N THR A 246 -26.61 0.43 28.49
CA THR A 246 -27.04 -0.80 27.81
C THR A 246 -26.28 -0.93 26.49
N SER A 247 -25.84 -2.16 26.25
CA SER A 247 -24.94 -2.65 25.22
C SER A 247 -25.59 -2.82 23.84
N ASN A 248 -24.80 -2.78 22.76
CA ASN A 248 -24.45 -3.99 21.98
C ASN A 248 -23.58 -3.65 20.76
N SER A 249 -22.65 -4.55 20.53
CA SER A 249 -21.55 -4.59 19.55
C SER A 249 -21.96 -5.26 18.24
N THR A 250 -21.59 -4.64 17.11
CA THR A 250 -21.23 -5.31 15.84
C THR A 250 -20.75 -4.23 14.86
N ALA A 251 -19.44 -4.01 14.78
CA ALA A 251 -18.83 -3.08 13.81
C ALA A 251 -17.42 -3.50 13.35
N GLU A 252 -16.97 -4.72 13.66
CA GLU A 252 -15.57 -5.11 13.41
C GLU A 252 -15.30 -5.61 11.98
N GLY A 253 -16.35 -5.84 11.17
CA GLY A 253 -16.22 -6.39 9.81
C GLY A 253 -16.07 -5.38 8.68
N GLU A 254 -16.57 -4.14 8.85
CA GLU A 254 -16.52 -3.10 7.79
C GLU A 254 -15.19 -2.34 7.80
N ASP A 255 -14.60 -2.12 8.99
CA ASP A 255 -13.34 -1.38 9.17
C ASP A 255 -12.15 -2.06 8.46
N LEU A 256 -12.16 -3.39 8.33
CA LEU A 256 -11.11 -4.16 7.67
C LEU A 256 -11.17 -4.03 6.14
N LEU A 257 -12.37 -3.95 5.56
CA LEU A 257 -12.53 -3.82 4.11
C LEU A 257 -12.15 -2.40 3.64
N GLU A 258 -12.43 -1.40 4.47
CA GLU A 258 -12.04 0.00 4.22
C GLU A 258 -10.51 0.20 4.34
N MET A 259 -9.85 -0.53 5.25
CA MET A 259 -8.39 -0.62 5.37
C MET A 259 -7.72 -1.28 4.16
N ILE A 260 -8.37 -2.25 3.51
CA ILE A 260 -7.82 -2.98 2.36
C ILE A 260 -7.86 -2.12 1.09
N THR A 261 -8.89 -1.28 0.90
CA THR A 261 -9.02 -0.41 -0.28
C THR A 261 -8.17 0.87 -0.19
N LEU A 262 -7.61 1.18 0.98
CA LEU A 262 -6.78 2.36 1.24
C LEU A 262 -5.42 2.38 0.51
N PHE A 263 -4.96 1.25 -0.05
CA PHE A 263 -3.57 1.09 -0.51
C PHE A 263 -3.37 0.53 -1.93
N ASP A 264 -4.42 0.48 -2.76
CA ASP A 264 -4.28 0.08 -4.17
C ASP A 264 -3.57 1.18 -4.99
N ASN A 265 -2.30 0.94 -5.30
CA ASN A 265 -1.48 1.78 -6.17
C ASN A 265 -2.03 1.72 -7.60
N ASP A 266 -2.61 2.83 -8.07
CA ASP A 266 -2.60 3.20 -9.48
C ASP A 266 -2.80 4.71 -9.67
N ASN A 267 -2.22 5.16 -10.77
CA ASN A 267 -1.64 6.46 -11.08
C ASN A 267 -2.61 7.64 -11.27
N GLU A 268 -1.98 8.82 -11.32
CA GLU A 268 -2.39 10.11 -11.90
C GLU A 268 -3.37 11.04 -11.14
N SER A 269 -2.73 12.10 -10.66
CA SER A 269 -3.19 13.40 -10.20
C SER A 269 -4.30 14.06 -11.02
N HIS A 270 -5.35 14.48 -10.31
CA HIS A 270 -5.89 15.82 -10.46
C HIS A 270 -5.68 16.57 -9.14
N ASP A 271 -5.12 17.78 -9.23
CA ASP A 271 -4.96 18.68 -8.08
C ASP A 271 -6.34 19.05 -7.52
N CYS A 272 -6.78 18.33 -6.50
CA CYS A 272 -7.83 18.77 -5.59
C CYS A 272 -7.21 19.09 -4.23
N LEU A 273 -7.40 20.37 -3.86
CA LEU A 273 -7.07 21.10 -2.62
C LEU A 273 -6.36 20.36 -1.48
#